data_AF-A0A7L2ES03-F1
#
_entry.id   AF-A0A7L2ES03-F1
#
_cell.length_a   1.000
_cell.length_b   1.000
_cell.length_c   1.000
_cell.angle_alpha   90.00
_cell.angle_beta   90.00
_cell.angle_gamma   90.00
#
_symmetry.space_group_name_H-M   'P 1'
#
loop_
_entity.id
_entity.type
_entity.pdbx_description
1 polymer ?
#
loop_
_entity_poly.entity_id
_entity_poly.type
_entity_poly.pdbx_seq_one_letter_code
_entity_poly.pdbx_strand_id
1 'polypeptide(L)' 'LKRVPRHRVWHWGKLPNGTSTPLEILLLEKVSTGVDHLLEWLELSKDIVMVLECP' A
#
# COMPACT_ATOMS: atom_id res chain seq x y z
N LEU A 1 9.98 -6.28 2.51
CA LEU A 1 9.84 -5.17 1.55
C LEU A 1 9.18 -5.68 0.27
N LYS A 2 8.04 -5.09 -0.12
CA LYS A 2 7.27 -5.45 -1.31
C LYS A 2 7.35 -4.32 -2.34
N ARG A 3 7.52 -4.66 -3.62
CA ARG A 3 7.47 -3.70 -4.73
C ARG A 3 6.42 -4.13 -5.75
N VAL A 4 5.59 -3.18 -6.16
CA VAL A 4 4.53 -3.39 -7.16
C VAL A 4 4.69 -2.37 -8.27
N PRO A 5 4.89 -2.78 -9.53
CA PRO A 5 4.91 -1.85 -10.65
C PRO A 5 3.59 -1.10 -10.76
N ARG A 6 3.63 0.22 -10.88
CA ARG A 6 2.46 1.10 -10.90
C ARG A 6 1.44 0.68 -11.96
N HIS A 7 1.91 0.30 -13.14
CA HIS A 7 1.06 -0.13 -14.26
C HIS A 7 0.28 -1.44 -13.98
N ARG A 8 0.64 -2.17 -12.92
CA ARG A 8 -0.06 -3.39 -12.48
C ARG A 8 -1.05 -3.13 -11.34
N VAL A 9 -1.15 -1.89 -10.86
CA VAL A 9 -2.13 -1.51 -9.85
C VAL A 9 -3.42 -1.13 -10.54
N TRP A 10 -4.35 -2.09 -10.56
CA TRP A 10 -5.66 -1.93 -11.21
C TRP A 10 -6.68 -1.24 -10.30
N HIS A 11 -6.56 -1.44 -9.00
CA HIS A 11 -7.53 -0.95 -8.02
C HIS A 11 -6.94 0.16 -7.16
N TRP A 12 -7.54 1.34 -7.29
CA TRP A 12 -7.20 2.55 -6.56
C TRP A 12 -8.39 2.98 -5.71
N GLY A 13 -8.11 3.45 -4.51
CA GLY A 13 -9.05 4.17 -3.66
C GLY A 13 -8.52 5.55 -3.32
N LYS A 14 -9.19 6.22 -2.38
CA LYS A 14 -8.77 7.53 -1.88
C LYS A 14 -8.67 7.49 -0.36
N LEU A 15 -7.57 8.06 0.15
CA LEU A 15 -7.44 8.39 1.57
C LEU A 15 -8.39 9.54 1.93
N PRO A 16 -8.70 9.76 3.22
CA PRO A 16 -9.53 10.88 3.67
C PRO A 16 -8.99 12.25 3.25
N ASN A 17 -7.68 12.38 3.07
CA ASN A 17 -7.01 13.59 2.57
C ASN A 17 -7.12 13.78 1.04
N GLY A 18 -7.81 12.88 0.33
CA GLY A 18 -8.01 12.93 -1.12
C GLY A 18 -6.91 12.25 -1.95
N THR A 19 -5.84 11.75 -1.33
CA THR A 19 -4.71 11.12 -2.03
C THR A 19 -5.14 9.78 -2.65
N SER A 20 -4.88 9.61 -3.95
CA SER A 20 -5.10 8.35 -4.65
C SER A 20 -4.11 7.30 -4.14
N THR A 21 -4.61 6.20 -3.62
CA THR A 21 -3.79 5.17 -2.96
C THR A 21 -4.22 3.78 -3.46
N PRO A 22 -3.29 2.84 -3.67
CA PRO A 22 -3.64 1.47 -4.03
C PRO A 22 -4.60 0.86 -3.02
N LEU A 23 -5.59 0.13 -3.50
CA LEU A 23 -6.58 -0.50 -2.63
C LEU A 23 -5.93 -1.46 -1.62
N GLU A 24 -4.85 -2.15 -2.01
CA GLU A 24 -4.10 -3.03 -1.12
C GLU A 24 -3.60 -2.31 0.14
N ILE A 25 -3.06 -1.09 0.00
CA ILE A 25 -2.58 -0.29 1.14
C ILE A 25 -3.76 0.10 2.04
N LEU A 26 -4.88 0.55 1.46
CA LEU A 26 -6.09 0.90 2.21
C LEU A 26 -6.67 -0.29 2.97
N LEU A 27 -6.56 -1.50 2.42
CA LEU A 27 -7.01 -2.72 3.08
C LEU A 27 -6.06 -3.11 4.21
N LEU A 28 -4.74 -3.06 3.99
CA LEU A 28 -3.74 -3.36 5.02
C LEU A 28 -3.85 -2.45 6.23
N GLU A 29 -4.11 -1.15 6.04
CA GLU A 29 -4.38 -0.23 7.17
C GLU A 29 -5.62 -0.64 7.98
N LYS A 30 -6.65 -1.19 7.32
CA LYS A 30 -7.90 -1.61 7.97
C LYS A 30 -7.82 -2.95 8.67
N VAL A 31 -7.01 -3.89 8.16
CA VAL A 31 -6.92 -5.26 8.68
C VAL A 31 -5.71 -5.49 9.58
N SER A 32 -4.97 -4.44 9.96
CA SER A 32 -3.69 -4.55 10.67
C SER A 32 -3.76 -5.21 12.05
N THR A 33 -4.93 -5.65 12.53
CA THR A 33 -5.02 -6.56 13.66
C THR A 33 -4.58 -7.98 13.27
N GLY A 34 -3.28 -8.21 13.05
CA GLY A 34 -2.67 -9.55 13.12
C GLY A 34 -2.08 -10.17 11.85
N VAL A 35 -1.99 -9.46 10.71
CA VAL A 35 -1.30 -9.93 9.48
C VAL A 35 -0.40 -8.81 8.97
N ASP A 36 0.90 -9.09 8.79
CA ASP A 36 1.97 -8.22 8.27
C ASP A 36 1.67 -6.72 8.33
N HIS A 37 2.05 -6.07 9.43
CA HIS A 37 1.78 -4.64 9.62
C HIS A 37 2.48 -3.81 8.54
N LEU A 38 1.71 -2.99 7.82
CA LEU A 38 2.27 -1.96 6.94
C LEU A 38 2.93 -0.87 7.78
N LEU A 39 4.26 -0.82 7.76
CA LEU A 39 5.04 0.20 8.46
C LEU A 39 5.08 1.51 7.68
N GLU A 40 5.33 1.41 6.38
CA GLU A 40 5.47 2.58 5.50
C GLU A 40 5.20 2.16 4.05
N TRP A 41 4.76 3.11 3.22
CA TRP A 41 4.74 2.95 1.78
C TRP A 41 5.14 4.23 1.06
N LEU A 42 5.65 4.07 -0.15
CA LEU A 42 6.09 5.18 -0.99
C LEU A 42 5.64 4.96 -2.44
N GLU A 43 5.06 5.99 -3.04
CA GLU A 43 4.81 6.06 -4.47
C GLU A 43 6.02 6.63 -5.20
N LEU A 44 6.60 5.82 -6.09
CA LEU A 44 7.63 6.23 -7.03
C LEU A 44 7.03 6.39 -8.44
N SER A 45 7.79 6.98 -9.36
CA SER A 45 7.33 7.22 -10.73
C SER A 45 6.87 5.96 -11.48
N LYS A 46 7.48 4.80 -11.18
CA LYS A 46 7.19 3.52 -11.86
C LYS A 46 6.65 2.43 -10.93
N ASP A 47 6.86 2.57 -9.63
CA ASP A 47 6.65 1.51 -8.65
C ASP A 47 6.00 2.06 -7.39
N ILE A 48 5.35 1.18 -6.67
CA ILE A 48 4.87 1.41 -5.32
C ILE A 48 5.64 0.47 -4.41
N VAL A 49 6.24 1.02 -3.37
CA VAL A 49 7.06 0.29 -2.42
C VAL A 49 6.33 0.24 -1.09
N MET A 50 6.28 -0.94 -0.47
CA MET A 50 5.66 -1.16 0.83
C MET A 50 6.67 -1.83 1.76
N VAL A 51 6.82 -1.26 2.94
CA VAL A 51 7.58 -1.80 4.06
C VAL A 51 6.57 -2.48 4.99
N LEU A 52 6.68 -3.80 5.07
CA LEU A 52 5.83 -4.64 5.90
C LEU A 52 6.68 -5.19 7.05
N GLU A 53 6.14 -5.25 8.26
CA GLU A 53 6.68 -6.10 9.32
C GLU A 53 6.61 -7.55 8.84
N CYS A 54 7.74 -8.26 8.95
CA CYS A 54 7.82 -9.69 8.71
C CYS A 54 8.15 -10.34 10.05
N PRO A 55 7.27 -11.19 10.62
CA PRO A 55 7.62 -12.02 11.75
C PRO A 55 8.64 -13.10 11.40
#